data_AF-A0A6A5FFT7-F1
#
_entry.id   AF-A0A6A5FFT7-F1
#
_cell.length_a   1.000
_cell.length_b   1.000
_cell.length_c   1.000
_cell.angle_alpha   90.00
_cell.angle_beta   90.00
_cell.angle_gamma   90.00
#
_symmetry.space_group_name_H-M   'P 1'
#
loop_
_entity.id
_entity.type
_entity.pdbx_description
1 polymer ?
#
loop_
_entity_poly.entity_id
_entity_poly.type
_entity_poly.pdbx_seq_one_letter_code
_entity_poly.pdbx_strand_id
1 'polypeptide(L)'
;MVVRVLHVSDSPAALTVTVSAEVKDVRPYLVCCVVRGMNLKSGNALKRFLVAQTKLHDDLCGKRTIATIATHDVQLLKAPLMYDVKPPTQLKVVSLGRKDMTAVELIRHLQLEAEELRKQKKRQNVTGLHKSVQLMTLCSLLKKGFGKILIR
;
A
#
# COMPACT_ATOMS: atom_id res chain seq x y z
N MET A 1 23.97 7.67 -15.53
CA MET A 1 22.95 8.19 -14.60
C MET A 1 23.50 8.06 -13.19
N VAL A 2 23.80 9.17 -12.51
CA VAL A 2 24.34 9.15 -11.15
C VAL A 2 23.18 9.33 -10.18
N VAL A 3 22.96 8.37 -9.29
CA VAL A 3 21.96 8.47 -8.22
C VAL A 3 22.65 9.07 -7.00
N ARG A 4 22.17 10.21 -6.52
CA ARG A 4 22.61 10.79 -5.25
C ARG A 4 21.62 10.44 -4.16
N VAL A 5 22.09 9.78 -3.12
CA VAL A 5 21.29 9.49 -1.91
C VAL A 5 21.58 10.59 -0.90
N LEU A 6 20.52 11.24 -0.40
CA LEU A 6 20.62 12.29 0.61
C LEU A 6 20.02 11.76 1.92
N HIS A 7 20.66 12.06 3.05
CA HIS A 7 20.08 11.74 4.34
C HIS A 7 18.96 12.75 4.66
N VAL A 8 17.96 12.33 5.43
CA VAL A 8 16.83 13.21 5.82
C VAL A 8 17.32 14.47 6.55
N SER A 9 18.38 14.35 7.34
CA SER A 9 19.02 15.45 8.08
C SER A 9 19.65 16.51 7.17
N ASP A 10 20.03 16.14 5.94
CA ASP A 10 20.70 17.03 5.00
C ASP A 10 19.70 17.90 4.20
N SER A 11 18.39 17.71 4.42
CA SER A 11 17.32 18.38 3.69
C SER A 11 16.29 18.99 4.66
N PRO A 12 16.34 20.31 4.93
CA PRO A 12 15.40 20.96 5.87
C PRO A 12 13.94 20.95 5.41
N ALA A 13 13.68 20.73 4.12
CA ALA A 13 12.33 20.56 3.55
C ALA A 13 11.95 19.08 3.34
N ALA A 14 12.62 18.15 4.02
CA ALA A 14 12.33 16.73 3.87
C ALA A 14 10.96 16.38 4.47
N LEU A 15 10.18 15.61 3.71
CA LEU A 15 8.91 15.07 4.19
C LEU A 15 9.19 13.93 5.18
N THR A 16 8.77 14.10 6.43
CA THR A 16 8.94 13.11 7.50
C THR A 16 7.65 12.34 7.76
N VAL A 17 7.78 11.10 8.21
CA VAL A 17 6.65 10.27 8.65
C VAL A 17 6.86 9.88 10.10
N THR A 18 5.89 10.20 10.96
CA THR A 18 5.90 9.81 12.37
C THR A 18 5.31 8.40 12.49
N VAL A 19 6.02 7.51 13.18
CA VAL A 19 5.57 6.12 13.40
C VAL A 19 4.95 6.01 14.79
N SER A 20 3.72 5.50 14.86
CA SER A 20 3.01 5.22 16.10
C SER A 20 3.61 4.00 16.82
N ALA A 21 3.48 3.94 18.15
CA ALA A 21 3.89 2.76 18.91
C ALA A 21 2.98 1.55 18.65
N GLU A 22 1.72 1.80 18.28
CA GLU A 22 0.71 0.76 18.03
C GLU A 22 1.05 -0.14 16.84
N VAL A 23 1.94 0.33 15.95
CA VAL A 23 2.35 -0.43 14.76
C VAL A 23 3.30 -1.59 15.09
N LYS A 24 3.88 -1.62 16.29
CA LYS A 24 4.89 -2.60 16.70
C LYS A 24 4.42 -4.05 16.53
N ASP A 25 3.16 -4.32 16.88
CA ASP A 25 2.59 -5.67 16.90
C ASP A 25 2.00 -6.13 15.55
N VAL A 26 2.12 -5.28 14.53
CA VAL A 26 1.41 -5.38 13.24
C VAL A 26 2.42 -5.42 12.11
N ARG A 27 3.22 -4.36 12.04
CA ARG A 27 4.23 -4.11 11.04
C ARG A 27 5.19 -3.02 11.56
N PRO A 28 6.16 -3.40 12.41
CA PRO A 28 6.97 -2.44 13.18
C PRO A 28 7.87 -1.55 12.33
N TYR A 29 8.17 -1.92 11.09
CA TYR A 29 9.18 -1.26 10.26
C TYR A 29 8.55 -0.51 9.08
N LEU A 30 9.00 0.73 8.90
CA LEU A 30 8.68 1.59 7.76
C LEU A 30 9.96 2.22 7.22
N VAL A 31 10.12 2.19 5.89
CA VAL A 31 11.17 2.93 5.19
C VAL A 31 10.52 3.75 4.08
N CYS A 32 10.87 5.03 4.01
CA CYS A 32 10.35 5.98 3.03
C CYS A 32 11.52 6.65 2.30
N CYS A 33 11.33 6.94 1.02
CA CYS A 33 12.24 7.78 0.25
C CYS A 33 11.47 8.61 -0.77
N VAL A 34 12.04 9.75 -1.16
CA VAL A 34 11.52 10.60 -2.24
C VAL A 34 12.49 10.51 -3.41
N VAL A 35 12.01 10.02 -4.55
CA VAL A 35 12.78 9.97 -5.79
C VAL A 35 12.42 11.18 -6.65
N ARG A 36 13.36 12.12 -6.80
CA ARG A 36 13.19 13.31 -7.64
C ARG A 36 13.68 13.05 -9.06
N GLY A 37 13.10 13.73 -10.04
CA GLY A 37 13.48 13.60 -11.46
C GLY A 37 12.86 12.41 -12.20
N MET A 38 11.91 11.69 -11.59
CA MET A 38 11.15 10.65 -12.29
C MET A 38 10.03 11.25 -13.14
N ASN A 39 10.04 10.96 -14.45
CA ASN A 39 8.92 11.28 -15.35
C ASN A 39 8.12 10.02 -15.70
N LEU A 40 7.02 9.80 -14.97
CA LEU A 40 6.11 8.67 -15.21
C LEU A 40 4.94 9.01 -16.15
N LYS A 41 4.78 10.28 -16.56
CA LYS A 41 3.65 10.74 -17.40
C LYS A 41 3.82 10.40 -18.87
N SER A 42 5.04 10.09 -19.30
CA SER A 42 5.35 9.84 -20.71
C SER A 42 4.98 8.41 -21.16
N GLY A 43 4.20 8.30 -22.24
CA GLY A 43 3.87 7.03 -22.90
C GLY A 43 3.46 5.91 -21.94
N ASN A 44 4.20 4.79 -21.98
CA ASN A 44 3.94 3.61 -21.15
C ASN A 44 4.77 3.55 -19.85
N ALA A 45 5.42 4.65 -19.45
CA ALA A 45 6.34 4.66 -18.31
C ALA A 45 5.64 4.26 -16.99
N LEU A 46 4.48 4.86 -16.69
CA LEU A 46 3.68 4.50 -15.51
C LEU A 46 3.29 3.02 -15.49
N LYS A 47 2.81 2.49 -16.63
CA LYS A 47 2.42 1.08 -16.73
C LYS A 47 3.60 0.16 -16.46
N ARG A 48 4.77 0.43 -17.05
CA ARG A 48 6.00 -0.33 -16.80
C ARG A 48 6.46 -0.27 -15.35
N PHE A 49 6.35 0.91 -14.74
CA PHE A 49 6.68 1.10 -13.33
C PHE A 49 5.77 0.26 -12.41
N LEU A 50 4.46 0.27 -12.66
CA LEU A 50 3.51 -0.55 -11.90
C LEU A 50 3.73 -2.06 -12.09
N VAL A 51 4.12 -2.49 -13.30
CA VAL A 51 4.51 -3.89 -13.57
C VAL A 51 5.76 -4.26 -12.78
N ALA A 52 6.78 -3.39 -12.76
CA ALA A 52 8.00 -3.62 -11.99
C ALA A 52 7.71 -3.70 -10.48
N GLN A 53 6.87 -2.81 -9.96
CA GLN A 53 6.41 -2.84 -8.57
C GLN A 53 5.67 -4.16 -8.24
N THR A 54 4.82 -4.64 -9.15
CA THR A 54 4.10 -5.91 -8.98
C THR A 54 5.08 -7.08 -8.95
N LYS A 55 6.08 -7.10 -9.83
CA LYS A 55 7.12 -8.13 -9.83
C LYS A 55 7.93 -8.13 -8.53
N LEU A 56 8.32 -6.96 -8.02
CA LEU A 56 8.97 -6.84 -6.70
C LEU A 56 8.07 -7.35 -5.57
N HIS A 57 6.76 -7.15 -5.67
CA HIS A 57 5.81 -7.69 -4.70
C HIS A 57 5.75 -9.22 -4.73
N ASP A 58 5.76 -9.81 -5.92
CA ASP A 58 5.69 -11.26 -6.12
C ASP A 58 6.98 -11.96 -5.68
N ASP A 59 8.13 -11.38 -6.04
CA ASP A 59 9.45 -11.97 -5.80
C ASP A 59 9.99 -11.62 -4.40
N LEU A 60 10.43 -10.38 -4.21
CA LEU A 60 11.15 -9.95 -3.00
C LEU A 60 10.26 -9.70 -1.79
N CYS A 61 8.97 -9.41 -2.01
CA CYS A 61 8.04 -9.12 -0.93
C CYS A 61 7.16 -10.31 -0.54
N GLY A 62 7.45 -11.50 -1.06
CA GLY A 62 6.72 -12.74 -0.72
C GLY A 62 5.23 -12.62 -0.99
N LYS A 63 4.82 -12.06 -2.14
CA LYS A 63 3.40 -11.77 -2.46
C LYS A 63 2.73 -10.88 -1.43
N ARG A 64 3.48 -9.86 -0.95
CA ARG A 64 3.08 -8.87 0.06
C ARG A 64 2.93 -9.40 1.49
N THR A 65 3.43 -10.61 1.78
CA THR A 65 3.45 -11.17 3.14
C THR A 65 4.50 -10.52 4.02
N ILE A 66 5.72 -10.36 3.49
CA ILE A 66 6.88 -9.89 4.26
C ILE A 66 7.09 -8.38 4.14
N ALA A 67 6.79 -7.79 2.98
CA ALA A 67 6.99 -6.38 2.70
C ALA A 67 5.91 -5.84 1.76
N THR A 68 5.67 -4.52 1.76
CA THR A 68 4.73 -3.90 0.83
C THR A 68 5.33 -2.58 0.40
N ILE A 69 5.55 -2.45 -0.90
CA ILE A 69 5.98 -1.21 -1.53
C ILE A 69 4.74 -0.44 -1.98
N ALA A 70 4.58 0.79 -1.50
CA ALA A 70 3.57 1.73 -1.95
C ALA A 70 4.25 2.95 -2.57
N THR A 71 3.63 3.50 -3.61
CA THR A 71 4.17 4.62 -4.38
C THR A 71 3.11 5.72 -4.45
N HIS A 72 3.50 6.93 -4.09
CA HIS A 72 2.59 8.07 -3.99
C HIS A 72 3.16 9.24 -4.78
N ASP A 73 2.28 10.05 -5.39
CA ASP A 73 2.68 11.35 -5.92
C ASP A 73 2.92 12.29 -4.74
N VAL A 74 4.17 12.72 -4.58
CA VAL A 74 4.61 13.59 -3.48
C VAL A 74 3.87 14.92 -3.49
N GLN A 75 3.45 15.42 -4.66
CA GLN A 75 2.70 16.67 -4.77
C GLN A 75 1.30 16.59 -4.16
N LEU A 76 0.75 15.38 -4.02
CA LEU A 76 -0.58 15.14 -3.45
C LEU A 76 -0.53 14.84 -1.94
N LEU A 77 0.67 14.69 -1.36
CA LEU A 77 0.85 14.39 0.06
C LEU A 77 0.72 15.66 0.90
N LYS A 78 -0.02 15.57 2.00
CA LYS A 78 -0.15 16.64 3.00
C LYS A 78 0.53 16.23 4.30
N ALA A 79 1.40 17.09 4.81
CA ALA A 79 2.04 16.89 6.11
C ALA A 79 1.12 17.40 7.25
N PRO A 80 1.21 16.84 8.47
CA PRO A 80 2.13 15.78 8.90
C PRO A 80 1.67 14.37 8.47
N LEU A 81 2.62 13.52 8.05
CA LEU A 81 2.34 12.12 7.73
C LEU A 81 2.50 11.23 8.96
N MET A 82 1.54 10.33 9.15
CA MET A 82 1.55 9.38 10.26
C MET A 82 1.43 7.95 9.74
N TYR A 83 2.31 7.08 10.22
CA TYR A 83 2.21 5.63 10.07
C TYR A 83 1.62 5.06 11.35
N ASP A 84 0.35 4.69 11.26
CA ASP A 84 -0.46 4.35 12.42
C ASP A 84 -1.32 3.15 12.12
N VAL A 85 -1.89 2.60 13.18
CA VAL A 85 -2.76 1.45 13.18
C VAL A 85 -4.10 1.90 13.74
N LYS A 86 -5.19 1.58 13.03
CA LYS A 86 -6.53 1.89 13.50
C LYS A 86 -7.44 0.68 13.42
N PRO A 87 -8.43 0.58 14.33
CA PRO A 87 -9.49 -0.40 14.21
C PRO A 87 -10.14 -0.31 12.82
N PRO A 88 -10.42 -1.46 12.16
CA PRO A 88 -11.02 -1.48 10.83
C PRO A 88 -12.34 -0.70 10.71
N THR A 89 -13.09 -0.61 11.81
CA THR A 89 -14.37 0.13 11.91
C THR A 89 -14.18 1.64 11.93
N GLN A 90 -13.03 2.13 12.39
CA GLN A 90 -12.73 3.56 12.52
C GLN A 90 -11.93 4.09 11.33
N LEU A 91 -11.27 3.21 10.57
CA LEU A 91 -10.47 3.59 9.42
C LEU A 91 -11.38 3.82 8.19
N LYS A 92 -11.58 5.08 7.82
CA LYS A 92 -12.21 5.47 6.55
C LYS A 92 -11.15 5.54 5.44
N VAL A 93 -11.46 4.95 4.29
CA VAL A 93 -10.57 4.85 3.14
C VAL A 93 -11.33 5.18 1.86
N VAL A 94 -10.73 6.00 1.01
CA VAL A 94 -11.17 6.19 -0.38
C VAL A 94 -10.24 5.35 -1.26
N SER A 95 -10.76 4.27 -1.83
CA SER A 95 -9.96 3.44 -2.74
C SER A 95 -10.09 3.94 -4.17
N LEU A 96 -9.11 3.61 -5.01
CA LEU A 96 -9.06 4.08 -6.39
C LEU A 96 -10.36 3.75 -7.14
N GLY A 97 -11.04 4.78 -7.64
CA GLY A 97 -12.30 4.66 -8.39
C GLY A 97 -13.52 4.29 -7.54
N ARG A 98 -13.45 4.37 -6.21
CA ARG A 98 -14.58 4.08 -5.31
C ARG A 98 -14.86 5.26 -4.39
N LYS A 99 -16.07 5.25 -3.83
CA LYS A 99 -16.49 6.18 -2.77
C LYS A 99 -15.86 5.80 -1.43
N ASP A 100 -15.91 6.75 -0.52
CA ASP A 100 -15.45 6.65 0.86
C ASP A 100 -16.19 5.51 1.58
N MET A 101 -15.42 4.62 2.23
CA MET A 101 -15.97 3.51 3.01
C MET A 101 -15.05 3.15 4.16
N THR A 102 -15.57 2.41 5.14
CA THR A 102 -14.75 1.84 6.21
C THR A 102 -13.85 0.72 5.69
N ALA A 103 -12.77 0.41 6.42
CA ALA A 103 -11.89 -0.69 6.04
C ALA A 103 -12.63 -2.04 6.09
N VAL A 104 -13.59 -2.22 7.00
CA VAL A 104 -14.45 -3.42 7.04
C VAL A 104 -15.25 -3.57 5.75
N GLU A 105 -15.92 -2.51 5.32
CA GLU A 105 -16.71 -2.51 4.08
C GLU A 105 -15.82 -2.79 2.87
N LEU A 106 -14.65 -2.15 2.80
CA LEU A 106 -13.69 -2.36 1.71
C LEU A 106 -13.27 -3.83 1.59
N ILE A 107 -12.95 -4.48 2.71
CA ILE A 107 -12.57 -5.90 2.72
C ILE A 107 -13.73 -6.76 2.22
N ARG A 108 -14.96 -6.50 2.71
CA ARG A 108 -16.15 -7.24 2.30
C ARG A 108 -16.39 -7.12 0.79
N HIS A 109 -16.30 -5.90 0.24
CA HIS A 109 -16.44 -5.66 -1.19
C HIS A 109 -15.37 -6.41 -2.01
N LEU A 110 -14.12 -6.35 -1.57
CA LEU A 110 -13.02 -7.04 -2.26
C LEU A 110 -13.14 -8.56 -2.20
N GLN A 111 -13.71 -9.12 -1.12
CA GLN A 111 -13.99 -10.55 -1.00
C GLN A 111 -15.10 -10.99 -1.95
N LEU A 112 -16.20 -10.24 -2.02
CA LEU A 112 -17.31 -10.51 -2.94
C LEU A 112 -16.87 -10.44 -4.40
N GLU A 113 -16.12 -9.40 -4.78
CA GLU A 113 -15.52 -9.27 -6.11
C GLU A 113 -14.61 -10.48 -6.44
N ALA A 114 -13.82 -10.94 -5.47
CA ALA A 114 -12.96 -12.10 -5.62
C ALA A 114 -13.74 -13.39 -5.87
N GLU A 115 -14.85 -13.59 -5.16
CA GLU A 115 -15.70 -14.76 -5.29
C GLU A 115 -16.44 -14.78 -6.62
N GLU A 116 -16.98 -13.64 -7.03
CA GLU A 116 -17.68 -13.50 -8.30
C GLU A 116 -16.75 -13.78 -9.49
N LEU A 117 -15.53 -13.25 -9.45
CA LEU A 117 -14.52 -13.54 -10.47
C LEU A 117 -14.10 -15.01 -10.51
N ARG A 118 -14.07 -15.71 -9.37
CA ARG A 118 -13.82 -17.16 -9.33
C ARG A 118 -14.95 -17.93 -10.01
N LYS A 119 -16.21 -17.56 -9.72
CA LYS A 119 -17.41 -18.18 -10.31
C LYS A 119 -17.44 -17.98 -11.84
N GLN A 120 -17.18 -16.75 -12.30
CA GLN A 120 -17.18 -16.42 -13.73
C GLN A 120 -16.06 -17.11 -14.51
N LYS A 121 -14.84 -17.19 -13.95
CA LYS A 121 -13.69 -17.74 -14.70
C LYS A 121 -13.62 -19.27 -14.72
N LYS A 122 -14.51 -20.00 -14.01
CA LYS A 122 -14.47 -21.48 -13.84
C LYS A 122 -13.04 -22.03 -13.59
N ARG A 123 -12.16 -21.24 -12.96
CA ARG A 123 -10.75 -21.56 -12.74
C ARG A 123 -10.48 -21.61 -11.24
N GLN A 124 -9.75 -22.63 -10.79
CA GLN A 124 -9.25 -22.72 -9.41
C GLN A 124 -8.22 -21.61 -9.07
N ASN A 125 -7.60 -20.99 -10.09
CA ASN A 125 -6.54 -20.00 -9.91
C ASN A 125 -7.05 -18.56 -9.87
N VAL A 126 -7.03 -17.98 -8.66
CA VAL A 126 -7.36 -16.58 -8.36
C VAL A 126 -6.19 -15.65 -8.70
N THR A 127 -6.47 -14.46 -9.20
CA THR A 127 -5.44 -13.45 -9.54
C THR A 127 -4.66 -12.97 -8.29
N GLY A 128 -3.44 -12.48 -8.47
CA GLY A 128 -2.54 -12.08 -7.37
C GLY A 128 -3.13 -11.00 -6.44
N LEU A 129 -3.99 -10.12 -6.95
CA LEU A 129 -4.69 -9.12 -6.15
C LEU A 129 -5.64 -9.77 -5.13
N HIS A 130 -6.36 -10.83 -5.51
CA HIS A 130 -7.27 -11.52 -4.60
C HIS A 130 -6.56 -12.45 -3.63
N LYS A 131 -5.40 -13.01 -4.01
CA LYS A 131 -4.49 -13.66 -3.05
C LYS A 131 -4.05 -12.65 -1.98
N SER A 132 -3.82 -11.39 -2.35
CA SER A 132 -3.47 -10.33 -1.39
C SER A 132 -4.64 -10.00 -0.45
N VAL A 133 -5.88 -9.94 -0.96
CA VAL A 133 -7.08 -9.68 -0.13
C VAL A 133 -7.33 -10.84 0.84
N GLN A 134 -7.21 -12.09 0.37
CA GLN A 134 -7.26 -13.26 1.24
C GLN A 134 -6.13 -13.24 2.26
N LEU A 135 -4.91 -12.85 1.88
CA LEU A 135 -3.78 -12.75 2.80
C LEU A 135 -4.00 -11.66 3.86
N MET A 136 -4.57 -10.51 3.50
CA MET A 136 -4.97 -9.48 4.46
C MET A 136 -6.12 -9.95 5.38
N THR A 137 -6.90 -10.94 4.96
CA THR A 137 -7.96 -11.57 5.77
C THR A 137 -7.42 -12.72 6.65
N LEU A 138 -6.45 -13.50 6.16
CA LEU A 138 -5.90 -14.70 6.79
C LEU A 138 -4.74 -14.38 7.75
N CYS A 139 -3.94 -13.36 7.46
CA CYS A 139 -3.09 -12.72 8.47
C CYS A 139 -4.00 -11.91 9.39
N SER A 140 -3.77 -12.07 10.68
CA SER A 140 -4.38 -11.43 11.85
C SER A 140 -4.38 -9.89 11.88
N LEU A 141 -4.28 -9.22 10.73
CA LEU A 141 -4.27 -7.77 10.51
C LEU A 141 -5.64 -7.13 10.79
N LEU A 142 -6.72 -7.91 10.85
CA LEU A 142 -8.03 -7.40 11.32
C LEU A 142 -8.11 -7.26 12.84
N LYS A 143 -7.30 -8.00 13.61
CA LYS A 143 -7.22 -7.83 15.07
C LYS A 143 -6.21 -6.77 15.50
N LYS A 144 -5.30 -6.39 14.60
CA LYS A 144 -4.24 -5.43 14.91
C LYS A 144 -4.09 -4.28 13.90
N GLY A 145 -5.05 -4.06 13.02
CA GLY A 145 -5.19 -2.85 12.19
C GLY A 145 -4.19 -2.69 11.03
N PHE A 146 -4.50 -1.72 10.17
CA PHE A 146 -3.82 -1.50 8.90
C PHE A 146 -2.65 -0.54 9.07
N GLY A 147 -1.42 -1.03 8.97
CA GLY A 147 -0.26 -0.17 8.73
C GLY A 147 -0.30 0.38 7.32
N LYS A 148 -1.12 1.41 7.08
CA LYS A 148 -1.02 2.30 5.92
C LYS A 148 -0.45 3.64 6.39
N ILE A 149 0.34 4.29 5.54
CA ILE A 149 0.61 5.73 5.72
C ILE A 149 -0.76 6.41 5.60
N LEU A 150 -1.30 6.88 6.72
CA LEU A 150 -2.55 7.62 6.73
C LEU A 150 -2.22 9.03 6.25
N ILE A 151 -2.34 9.24 4.94
CA ILE A 151 -2.32 10.56 4.34
C ILE A 151 -3.74 11.09 4.57
N ARG A 152 -3.90 12.01 5.54
CA ARG A 152 -5.15 12.77 5.69
C ARG A 152 -5.26 13.83 4.60
#